data_AF-A0A9E2XVG5-F1
#
_entry.id   AF-A0A9E2XVG5-F1
#
_cell.length_a   1.000
_cell.length_b   1.000
_cell.length_c   1.000
_cell.angle_alpha   90.00
_cell.angle_beta   90.00
_cell.angle_gamma   90.00
#
_symmetry.space_group_name_H-M   'P 1'
#
loop_
_entity.id
_entity.type
_entity.pdbx_description
1 polymer ?
#
loop_
_entity_poly.entity_id
_entity_poly.type
_entity_poly.pdbx_seq_one_letter_code
_entity_poly.pdbx_strand_id
1 'polypeptide(L)'
;MATEQIARLEARLPASVYALLKRAAELKGRSISDFVVNAAQDAAQRAIEDEGIIRLSAEDQQRFAAALIKPPAPNAALKRAMRRHAKNVDVR
;
A
#
# COMPACT_ATOMS: atom_id res chain seq x y z
N MET A 1 -7.22 17.26 20.33
CA MET A 1 -6.15 16.51 19.65
C MET A 1 -6.25 15.08 20.12
N ALA A 2 -6.42 14.11 19.21
CA ALA A 2 -6.51 12.71 19.61
C ALA A 2 -5.18 12.32 20.27
N THR A 3 -5.23 11.87 21.52
CA THR A 3 -4.07 11.33 22.23
C THR A 3 -3.64 10.05 21.52
N GLU A 4 -2.45 10.07 20.94
CA GLU A 4 -1.86 8.91 20.28
C GLU A 4 -1.55 7.85 21.34
N GLN A 5 -2.20 6.69 21.24
CA GLN A 5 -2.10 5.64 22.24
C GLN A 5 -0.80 4.85 22.00
N ILE A 6 0.13 4.89 22.96
CA ILE A 6 1.43 4.21 22.84
C ILE A 6 1.22 2.70 22.93
N ALA A 7 1.57 1.97 21.88
CA ALA A 7 1.58 0.50 21.84
C ALA A 7 3.01 -0.05 21.96
N ARG A 8 3.17 -1.23 22.57
CA ARG A 8 4.45 -1.93 22.69
C ARG A 8 4.51 -3.10 21.72
N LEU A 9 5.57 -3.16 20.93
CA LEU A 9 5.91 -4.30 20.08
C LEU A 9 6.97 -5.16 20.79
N GLU A 10 6.61 -6.39 21.15
CA GLU A 10 7.54 -7.36 21.72
C GLU A 10 7.99 -8.37 20.66
N ALA A 11 9.29 -8.42 20.38
CA ALA A 11 9.87 -9.34 19.41
C ALA A 11 11.11 -10.02 20.00
N ARG A 12 11.20 -11.35 19.82
CA ARG A 12 12.41 -12.11 20.12
C ARG A 12 13.23 -12.22 18.85
N LEU A 13 14.53 -11.94 18.95
CA LEU A 13 15.44 -11.98 17.81
C LEU A 13 16.73 -12.73 18.14
N PRO A 14 17.35 -13.40 17.15
CA PRO A 14 18.68 -13.97 17.32
C PRO A 14 19.71 -12.91 17.70
N ALA A 15 20.72 -13.29 18.49
CA ALA A 15 21.78 -12.38 18.92
C ALA A 15 22.55 -11.74 17.75
N SER A 16 22.71 -12.47 16.65
CA SER A 16 23.33 -11.97 15.42
C SER A 16 22.53 -10.83 14.78
N VAL A 17 21.20 -10.95 14.76
CA VAL A 17 20.31 -9.89 14.25
C VAL A 17 20.37 -8.67 15.16
N TYR A 18 20.42 -8.87 16.48
CA TYR A 18 20.52 -7.77 17.45
C TYR A 18 21.82 -6.98 17.23
N ALA A 19 22.95 -7.68 17.08
CA ALA A 19 24.24 -7.05 16.82
C ALA A 19 24.25 -6.24 15.50
N LEU A 20 23.62 -6.77 14.45
CA LEU A 20 23.46 -6.07 13.17
C LEU A 20 22.64 -4.78 13.32
N LEU A 21 21.47 -4.87 13.96
CA LEU A 21 20.59 -3.71 14.20
C LEU A 21 21.28 -2.65 15.07
N LYS A 22 21.99 -3.09 16.11
CA LYS A 22 22.78 -2.21 16.96
C LYS A 22 23.83 -1.44 16.16
N ARG A 23 24.60 -2.15 15.33
CA ARG A 23 25.61 -1.51 14.50
C ARG A 23 25.00 -0.52 13.51
N ALA A 24 23.88 -0.86 12.88
CA ALA A 24 23.18 0.04 11.97
C ALA A 24 22.66 1.30 12.69
N ALA A 25 22.10 1.16 13.89
CA ALA A 25 21.63 2.27 14.71
C ALA A 25 22.79 3.21 15.11
N GLU A 26 23.92 2.65 15.54
CA GLU A 26 25.15 3.40 15.84
C GLU A 26 25.63 4.22 14.63
N LEU A 27 25.70 3.61 13.45
CA LEU A 27 26.10 4.29 12.21
C LEU A 27 25.13 5.41 11.81
N LYS A 28 23.87 5.32 12.21
CA LYS A 28 22.84 6.33 11.97
C LYS A 28 22.70 7.34 13.12
N GLY A 29 23.55 7.25 14.15
CA GLY A 29 23.55 8.17 15.30
C GLY A 29 22.27 8.13 16.12
N ARG A 30 21.58 6.99 16.19
CA ARG A 30 20.28 6.85 16.87
C ARG A 30 20.25 5.63 17.79
N SER A 31 19.28 5.60 18.70
CA SER A 31 19.07 4.43 19.57
C SER A 31 18.57 3.21 18.76
N ILE A 32 18.78 1.99 19.27
CA ILE A 32 18.27 0.77 18.63
C ILE A 32 16.75 0.83 18.50
N SER A 33 16.05 1.24 19.56
CA SER A 33 14.59 1.32 19.55
C SER A 33 14.09 2.28 18.47
N ASP A 34 14.69 3.48 18.38
CA ASP A 34 14.35 4.46 17.35
C ASP A 34 14.66 3.93 15.94
N PHE A 35 15.82 3.29 15.75
CA PHE A 35 16.16 2.67 14.47
C PHE A 35 15.14 1.61 14.05
N VAL A 36 14.75 0.71 14.95
CA VAL A 36 13.83 -0.39 14.66
C VAL A 36 12.43 0.15 14.35
N VAL A 37 11.93 1.13 15.11
CA VAL A 37 10.62 1.73 14.87
C VAL A 37 10.57 2.40 13.49
N ASN A 38 11.57 3.23 13.16
CA ASN A 38 11.63 3.88 11.84
C ASN A 38 11.74 2.86 10.71
N ALA A 39 12.63 1.87 10.84
CA ALA A 39 12.81 0.85 9.81
C ALA A 39 11.54 0.00 9.61
N ALA A 40 10.83 -0.32 10.68
CA ALA A 40 9.57 -1.04 10.62
C ALA A 40 8.47 -0.19 9.97
N GLN A 41 8.40 1.10 10.28
CA GLN A 41 7.46 2.03 9.65
C GLN A 41 7.70 2.15 8.14
N ASP A 42 8.96 2.36 7.73
CA ASP A 42 9.33 2.45 6.31
C ASP A 42 8.98 1.17 5.56
N ALA A 43 9.26 0.01 6.15
CA ALA A 43 8.96 -1.29 5.55
C ALA A 43 7.45 -1.53 5.45
N ALA A 44 6.69 -1.18 6.50
CA ALA A 44 5.24 -1.31 6.51
C ALA A 44 4.58 -0.41 5.47
N GLN A 45 5.03 0.85 5.36
CA GLN A 45 4.51 1.79 4.37
C GLN A 45 4.73 1.29 2.94
N ARG A 46 5.94 0.80 2.63
CA ARG A 46 6.22 0.20 1.32
C ARG A 46 5.38 -1.03 1.04
N ALA A 47 5.23 -1.91 2.03
CA ALA A 47 4.42 -3.12 1.87
C ALA A 47 2.94 -2.79 1.58
N ILE A 48 2.39 -1.76 2.23
CA ILE A 48 1.02 -1.29 1.99
C ILE A 48 0.91 -0.64 0.61
N GLU A 49 1.88 0.19 0.23
CA GLU A 49 1.89 0.84 -1.08
C GLU A 49 2.02 -0.16 -2.22
N ASP A 50 2.89 -1.16 -2.10
CA ASP A 50 3.11 -2.17 -3.13
C ASP A 50 1.84 -2.98 -3.44
N GLU A 51 0.96 -3.21 -2.46
CA GLU A 51 -0.33 -3.88 -2.66
C GLU A 51 -1.34 -2.98 -3.40
N GLY A 52 -1.23 -1.65 -3.26
CA GLY A 52 -2.13 -0.67 -3.88
C GLY A 52 -1.71 -0.18 -5.27
N ILE A 53 -0.47 -0.46 -5.70
CA ILE A 53 0.09 0.08 -6.94
C ILE A 53 -0.11 -0.91 -8.09
N ILE A 54 -0.92 -0.50 -9.09
CA ILE A 54 -0.97 -1.18 -10.38
C ILE A 54 0.20 -0.68 -11.23
N ARG A 55 1.24 -1.52 -11.38
CA ARG A 55 2.40 -1.21 -12.24
C ARG A 55 2.06 -1.57 -13.70
N LEU A 56 1.95 -0.55 -14.54
CA LEU A 56 1.66 -0.70 -15.97
C LEU A 56 2.94 -0.53 -16.80
N SER A 57 3.06 -1.28 -17.90
CA SER A 57 4.05 -1.03 -18.94
C SER A 57 3.86 0.38 -19.54
N ALA A 58 4.88 0.95 -20.18
CA ALA A 58 4.74 2.27 -20.82
C ALA A 58 3.60 2.28 -21.86
N GLU A 59 3.41 1.18 -22.59
CA GLU A 59 2.31 1.02 -23.55
C GLU A 59 0.95 1.01 -22.83
N ASP A 60 0.80 0.24 -21.76
CA ASP A 60 -0.45 0.18 -21.01
C ASP A 60 -0.76 1.49 -20.28
N GLN A 61 0.25 2.24 -19.84
CA GLN A 61 0.09 3.59 -19.31
C GLN A 61 -0.53 4.53 -20.36
N GLN A 62 -0.02 4.50 -21.60
CA GLN A 62 -0.57 5.30 -22.70
C GLN A 62 -2.01 4.89 -23.02
N ARG A 63 -2.30 3.59 -23.08
CA ARG A 63 -3.66 3.07 -23.31
C ARG A 63 -4.62 3.49 -22.19
N PHE A 64 -4.18 3.40 -20.94
CA PHE A 64 -4.96 3.80 -19.77
C PHE A 64 -5.23 5.31 -19.78
N ALA A 65 -4.19 6.13 -20.00
CA ALA A 65 -4.33 7.58 -20.09
C ALA A 65 -5.27 8.00 -21.23
N ALA A 66 -5.14 7.39 -22.41
CA ALA A 66 -6.04 7.63 -23.53
C ALA A 66 -7.50 7.29 -23.21
N ALA A 67 -7.74 6.20 -22.47
CA ALA A 67 -9.08 5.83 -22.02
C ALA A 67 -9.67 6.79 -20.97
N LEU A 68 -8.84 7.46 -20.15
CA LEU A 68 -9.30 8.51 -19.23
C LEU A 68 -9.59 9.83 -19.95
N ILE A 69 -8.72 10.24 -20.88
CA ILE A 69 -8.85 11.50 -21.63
C ILE A 69 -10.00 11.42 -22.63
N LYS A 70 -10.17 10.27 -23.30
CA LYS A 70 -11.24 10.04 -24.27
C LYS A 70 -11.94 8.71 -23.95
N PRO A 71 -12.86 8.72 -22.98
CA PRO A 71 -13.57 7.52 -22.56
C PRO A 71 -14.36 6.91 -23.72
N PRO A 72 -14.19 5.60 -24.01
CA PRO A 72 -14.98 4.94 -25.03
C PRO A 72 -16.44 4.78 -24.59
N ALA A 73 -17.36 4.82 -25.55
CA ALA A 73 -18.76 4.56 -25.26
C ALA A 73 -18.96 3.11 -24.75
N PRO A 74 -19.84 2.87 -23.76
CA PRO A 74 -20.14 1.54 -23.28
C PRO A 74 -20.61 0.61 -24.41
N ASN A 75 -19.99 -0.57 -24.50
CA ASN A 75 -20.42 -1.56 -25.48
C ASN A 75 -21.76 -2.21 -25.10
N ALA A 76 -22.36 -2.99 -26.02
CA ALA A 76 -23.66 -3.62 -25.80
C ALA A 76 -23.68 -4.54 -24.55
N ALA A 77 -22.57 -5.22 -24.26
CA ALA A 77 -22.46 -6.08 -23.09
C ALA A 77 -22.45 -5.30 -21.78
N LEU A 78 -21.68 -4.21 -21.70
CA LEU A 78 -21.62 -3.32 -20.54
C LEU A 78 -22.98 -2.65 -20.30
N LYS A 79 -23.66 -2.19 -21.36
CA LYS A 79 -25.02 -1.66 -21.25
C LYS A 79 -26.01 -2.69 -20.69
N ARG A 80 -25.92 -3.96 -21.10
CA ARG A 80 -26.74 -5.05 -20.52
C ARG A 80 -26.42 -5.28 -19.05
N ALA A 81 -25.14 -5.29 -18.66
CA ALA A 81 -24.70 -5.48 -17.28
C ALA A 81 -25.20 -4.35 -16.36
N MET A 82 -25.08 -3.08 -16.80
CA MET A 82 -25.59 -1.93 -16.06
C MET A 82 -27.11 -2.03 -15.81
N ARG A 83 -27.90 -2.40 -16.84
CA ARG A 83 -29.35 -2.61 -16.68
C ARG A 83 -29.68 -3.72 -15.67
N ARG A 84 -28.92 -4.81 -15.68
CA ARG A 84 -29.11 -5.91 -14.72
C ARG A 84 -28.76 -5.46 -13.29
N HIS A 85 -27.67 -4.72 -13.13
CA HIS A 85 -27.26 -4.21 -11.83
C HIS A 85 -28.31 -3.25 -11.25
N ALA A 86 -28.79 -2.28 -12.04
CA ALA A 86 -29.84 -1.35 -11.61
C ALA A 86 -31.09 -2.09 -11.10
N LYS A 87 -31.57 -3.10 -11.84
CA LYS A 87 -32.70 -3.94 -11.40
C LYS A 87 -32.46 -4.69 -10.09
N ASN A 88 -31.22 -5.02 -9.77
CA ASN A 88 -30.88 -5.80 -8.57
C ASN A 88 -30.61 -4.93 -7.34
N VAL A 89 -30.25 -3.65 -7.54
CA VAL A 89 -30.01 -2.68 -6.46
C VAL A 89 -31.30 -1.99 -6.04
N ASP A 90 -32.25 -1.78 -6.96
CA ASP A 90 -33.56 -1.17 -6.70
C ASP A 90 -34.56 -2.11 -5.96
N VAL A 91 -34.16 -3.36 -5.73
CA VAL A 91 -34.97 -4.41 -5.07
C VAL A 91 -34.50 -4.66 -3.62
N ARG A 92 -33.59 -3.84 -3.08
CA ARG A 92 -33.13 -3.90 -1.69
C ARG A 92 -33.67 -2.76 -0.85
#